data_AF-A0A8S8Z3F4-F1
#
_entry.id   AF-A0A8S8Z3F4-F1
#
_cell.length_a   1.000
_cell.length_b   1.000
_cell.length_c   1.000
_cell.angle_alpha   90.00
_cell.angle_beta   90.00
_cell.angle_gamma   90.00
#
_symmetry.space_group_name_H-M   'P 1'
#
loop_
_entity.id
_entity.type
_entity.pdbx_description
1 polymer ?
#
loop_
_entity_poly.entity_id
_entity_poly.type
_entity_poly.pdbx_seq_one_letter_code
_entity_poly.pdbx_strand_id
1 'polypeptide(L)'
;MLRENGLRVKTYLLFKPPFMSEGDALELTSKWVSEVAPLSDDVSVNPMNIQRGTIVDRLYRNREYRPPWLWSLVEMLERTHDDIAESGARIIVHPTAGGRPRGAHNCGSCDADVVAAIERYSVSADIREFANLDCQCRGVWRAEVHSDLYLPAQMGTGRDRRGSAVDLCRAP
;
A
#
# COMPACT_ATOMS: atom_id res chain seq x y z
N MET A 1 1.75 14.43 -26.82
CA MET A 1 3.22 14.68 -26.91
C MET A 1 4.08 13.41 -26.83
N LEU A 2 4.20 12.68 -25.71
CA LEU A 2 5.13 11.53 -25.62
C LEU A 2 4.77 10.38 -26.57
N ARG A 3 3.52 9.89 -26.51
CA ARG A 3 3.02 8.80 -27.36
C ARG A 3 3.03 9.15 -28.85
N GLU A 4 2.73 10.41 -29.20
CA GLU A 4 2.80 10.92 -30.58
C GLU A 4 4.22 10.84 -31.16
N ASN A 5 5.26 10.80 -30.31
CA ASN A 5 6.65 10.65 -30.70
C ASN A 5 7.16 9.20 -30.52
N GLY A 6 6.26 8.22 -30.37
CA GLY A 6 6.61 6.80 -30.23
C GLY A 6 7.30 6.44 -28.90
N LEU A 7 7.20 7.30 -27.88
CA LEU A 7 7.77 7.04 -26.55
C LEU A 7 6.73 6.44 -25.61
N ARG A 8 7.19 5.53 -24.73
CA ARG A 8 6.37 4.96 -23.66
C ARG A 8 6.26 5.89 -22.46
N VAL A 9 5.12 5.85 -21.78
CA VAL A 9 4.77 6.66 -20.61
C VAL A 9 4.75 5.78 -19.37
N LYS A 10 5.58 6.11 -18.38
CA LYS A 10 5.57 5.47 -17.06
C LYS A 10 5.11 6.47 -16.00
N THR A 11 3.98 6.18 -15.36
CA THR A 11 3.42 7.01 -14.29
C THR A 11 3.85 6.45 -12.94
N TYR A 12 4.24 7.33 -12.01
CA TYR A 12 4.63 6.96 -10.65
C TYR A 12 3.59 7.49 -9.67
N LEU A 13 3.03 6.59 -8.87
CA LEU A 13 2.17 6.92 -7.75
C LEU A 13 2.87 6.53 -6.45
N LEU A 14 2.73 7.37 -5.43
CA LEU A 14 3.26 7.12 -4.10
C LEU A 14 2.11 6.68 -3.21
N PHE A 15 2.17 5.45 -2.68
CA PHE A 15 1.10 4.92 -1.83
C PHE A 15 1.36 5.28 -0.37
N LYS A 16 0.37 5.94 0.24
CA LYS A 16 0.37 6.44 1.62
C LYS A 16 1.55 7.37 1.96
N PRO A 17 1.71 8.52 1.28
CA PRO A 17 2.63 9.57 1.70
C PRO A 17 2.36 10.05 3.15
N PRO A 18 3.30 10.78 3.77
CA PRO A 18 3.04 11.44 5.05
C PRO A 18 1.76 12.26 5.00
N PHE A 19 1.06 12.33 6.14
CA PHE A 19 -0.20 13.08 6.30
C PHE A 19 -1.42 12.50 5.58
N MET A 20 -1.30 11.32 4.97
CA MET A 20 -2.41 10.56 4.42
C MET A 20 -2.76 9.39 5.34
N SER A 21 -4.06 9.20 5.63
CA SER A 21 -4.56 8.04 6.35
C SER A 21 -4.39 6.76 5.52
N GLU A 22 -4.57 5.58 6.12
CA GLU A 22 -4.55 4.34 5.34
C GLU A 22 -5.77 4.26 4.42
N GLY A 23 -6.94 4.67 4.93
CA GLY A 23 -8.17 4.75 4.16
C GLY A 23 -8.06 5.67 2.94
N ASP A 24 -7.59 6.90 3.13
CA ASP A 24 -7.39 7.85 2.03
C ASP A 24 -6.38 7.32 1.01
N ALA A 25 -5.30 6.68 1.47
CA ALA A 25 -4.30 6.11 0.59
C ALA A 25 -4.88 5.02 -0.29
N LEU A 26 -5.72 4.14 0.27
CA LEU A 26 -6.41 3.11 -0.49
C LEU A 26 -7.40 3.71 -1.51
N GLU A 27 -8.32 4.58 -1.07
CA GLU A 27 -9.36 5.14 -1.94
C GLU A 27 -8.78 6.01 -3.05
N LEU A 28 -7.92 6.97 -2.70
CA LEU A 28 -7.36 7.92 -3.67
C LEU A 28 -6.39 7.23 -4.62
N THR A 29 -5.51 6.35 -4.13
CA THR A 29 -4.55 5.70 -5.03
C THR A 29 -5.26 4.71 -5.95
N SER A 30 -6.29 3.99 -5.50
CA SER A 30 -7.09 3.13 -6.38
C SER A 30 -7.75 3.95 -7.50
N LYS A 31 -8.39 5.06 -7.14
CA LYS A 31 -8.98 5.98 -8.11
C LYS A 31 -7.94 6.51 -9.10
N TRP A 32 -6.79 6.97 -8.62
CA TRP A 32 -5.74 7.51 -9.48
C TRP A 32 -5.16 6.47 -10.42
N VAL A 33 -4.99 5.22 -9.96
CA VAL A 33 -4.55 4.11 -10.81
C VAL A 33 -5.50 3.96 -11.99
N SER A 34 -6.81 3.87 -11.75
CA SER A 34 -7.82 3.75 -12.82
C SER A 34 -7.83 4.96 -13.77
N GLU A 35 -7.68 6.18 -13.25
CA GLU A 35 -7.66 7.40 -14.06
C GLU A 35 -6.40 7.53 -14.95
N VAL A 36 -5.23 7.10 -14.45
CA VAL A 36 -3.96 7.24 -15.18
C VAL A 36 -3.65 6.02 -16.06
N ALA A 37 -4.31 4.88 -15.85
CA ALA A 37 -4.07 3.66 -16.60
C ALA A 37 -4.26 3.85 -18.12
N PRO A 38 -5.37 4.45 -18.62
CA PRO A 38 -5.55 4.70 -20.06
C PRO A 38 -4.51 5.65 -20.66
N LEU A 39 -3.80 6.41 -19.81
CA LEU A 39 -2.81 7.40 -20.22
C LEU A 39 -1.37 6.82 -20.19
N SER A 40 -1.17 5.66 -19.58
CA SER A 40 0.15 5.12 -19.22
C SER A 40 0.41 3.77 -19.88
N ASP A 41 1.66 3.47 -20.20
CA ASP A 41 2.08 2.11 -20.59
C ASP A 41 2.43 1.29 -19.34
N ASP A 42 3.02 1.95 -18.34
CA ASP A 42 3.35 1.38 -17.04
C ASP A 42 2.87 2.31 -15.91
N VAL A 43 2.15 1.78 -14.92
CA VAL A 43 1.78 2.47 -13.68
C VAL A 43 2.56 1.85 -12.53
N SER A 44 3.46 2.62 -11.92
CA SER A 44 4.33 2.18 -10.84
C SER A 44 3.84 2.73 -9.51
N VAL A 45 3.23 1.87 -8.70
CA VAL A 45 2.78 2.24 -7.36
C VAL A 45 3.88 1.89 -6.36
N ASN A 46 4.38 2.91 -5.66
CA ASN A 46 5.50 2.81 -4.75
C ASN A 46 4.98 2.99 -3.32
N PRO A 47 4.85 1.91 -2.52
CA PRO A 47 4.50 2.07 -1.13
C PRO A 47 5.62 2.74 -0.35
N MET A 48 5.24 3.68 0.51
CA MET A 48 6.18 4.39 1.36
C MET A 48 7.00 3.45 2.25
N ASN A 49 8.29 3.76 2.37
CA ASN A 49 9.18 3.20 3.37
C ASN A 49 9.89 4.32 4.13
N ILE A 50 10.53 3.97 5.24
CA ILE A 50 11.11 4.96 6.15
C ILE A 50 12.63 4.96 6.01
N GLN A 51 13.13 5.89 5.20
CA GLN A 51 14.56 6.15 5.03
C GLN A 51 15.10 7.05 6.13
N ARG A 52 16.28 6.72 6.68
CA ARG A 52 16.90 7.50 7.76
C ARG A 52 17.20 8.93 7.31
N GLY A 53 17.05 9.89 8.23
CA GLY A 53 17.37 11.30 7.95
C GLY A 53 16.33 12.05 7.12
N THR A 54 15.17 11.43 6.86
CA THR A 54 14.04 12.08 6.20
C THR A 54 13.03 12.62 7.21
N ILE A 55 12.12 13.50 6.78
CA ILE A 55 11.01 13.95 7.64
C ILE A 55 10.14 12.77 8.11
N VAL A 56 9.99 11.75 7.27
CA VAL A 56 9.22 10.54 7.57
C VAL A 56 9.87 9.73 8.69
N ASP A 57 11.20 9.69 8.77
CA ASP A 57 11.91 9.07 9.88
C ASP A 57 11.66 9.78 11.21
N ARG A 58 11.50 11.11 11.19
CA ARG A 58 11.17 11.89 12.38
C ARG A 58 9.74 11.61 12.84
N LEU A 59 8.78 11.65 11.91
CA LEU A 59 7.38 11.30 12.19
C LEU A 59 7.26 9.86 12.72
N TYR A 60 7.95 8.91 12.09
CA TYR A 60 7.95 7.52 12.54
C TYR A 60 8.50 7.35 13.96
N ARG A 61 9.63 7.98 14.29
CA ARG A 61 10.22 7.91 15.65
C ARG A 61 9.30 8.52 16.70
N ASN A 62 8.51 9.52 16.34
CA ASN A 62 7.51 10.15 17.20
C ASN A 62 6.18 9.37 17.25
N ARG A 63 6.07 8.22 16.55
CA ARG A 63 4.82 7.45 16.40
C ARG A 63 3.69 8.21 15.69
N GLU A 64 4.05 9.21 14.89
CA GLU A 64 3.14 10.06 14.10
C GLU A 64 2.94 9.54 12.67
N TYR A 65 3.63 8.46 12.28
CA TYR A 65 3.47 7.84 10.96
C TYR A 65 3.75 6.34 11.03
N ARG A 66 2.98 5.55 10.27
CA ARG A 66 3.26 4.13 10.00
C ARG A 66 3.29 3.86 8.49
N PRO A 67 4.21 3.00 8.02
CA PRO A 67 4.18 2.50 6.64
C PRO A 67 2.81 1.87 6.28
N PRO A 68 2.49 1.74 4.97
CA PRO A 68 1.22 1.18 4.55
C PRO A 68 1.05 -0.29 4.97
N TRP A 69 -0.19 -0.73 5.09
CA TRP A 69 -0.50 -2.15 5.19
C TRP A 69 -0.22 -2.82 3.84
N LEU A 70 0.25 -4.06 3.86
CA LEU A 70 0.30 -4.86 2.62
C LEU A 70 -1.11 -5.20 2.15
N TRP A 71 -2.06 -5.37 3.09
CA TRP A 71 -3.47 -5.58 2.75
C TRP A 71 -4.07 -4.43 1.94
N SER A 72 -3.70 -3.18 2.20
CA SER A 72 -4.17 -2.06 1.39
C SER A 72 -3.62 -2.12 -0.04
N LEU A 73 -2.40 -2.61 -0.23
CA LEU A 73 -1.84 -2.80 -1.57
C LEU A 73 -2.55 -3.93 -2.31
N VAL A 74 -2.85 -5.05 -1.63
CA VAL A 74 -3.64 -6.15 -2.20
C VAL A 74 -5.03 -5.65 -2.61
N GLU A 75 -5.73 -4.98 -1.70
CA GLU A 75 -7.08 -4.45 -1.97
C GLU A 75 -7.08 -3.43 -3.12
N MET A 76 -6.08 -2.54 -3.19
CA MET A 76 -5.91 -1.62 -4.32
C MET A 76 -5.72 -2.38 -5.64
N LEU A 77 -4.90 -3.43 -5.65
CA LEU A 77 -4.67 -4.24 -6.84
C LEU A 77 -5.92 -5.01 -7.26
N GLU A 78 -6.67 -5.57 -6.30
CA GLU A 78 -7.94 -6.25 -6.55
C GLU A 78 -8.98 -5.29 -7.16
N ARG A 79 -9.11 -4.07 -6.61
CA ARG A 79 -10.07 -3.05 -7.09
C ARG A 79 -9.76 -2.49 -8.46
N THR A 80 -8.49 -2.42 -8.82
CA THR A 80 -8.02 -1.77 -10.06
C THR A 80 -7.67 -2.77 -11.16
N HIS A 81 -7.83 -4.08 -10.89
CA HIS A 81 -7.45 -5.15 -11.81
C HIS A 81 -8.12 -5.02 -13.17
N ASP A 82 -9.45 -4.92 -13.18
CA ASP A 82 -10.24 -4.88 -14.41
C ASP A 82 -9.95 -3.60 -15.21
N ASP A 83 -9.92 -2.44 -14.54
CA ASP A 83 -9.59 -1.15 -15.18
C ASP A 83 -8.20 -1.17 -15.84
N ILE A 84 -7.21 -1.76 -15.16
CA ILE A 84 -5.85 -1.91 -15.69
C ILE A 84 -5.85 -2.85 -16.90
N ALA A 85 -6.53 -4.00 -16.80
CA ALA A 85 -6.61 -4.97 -17.89
C ALA A 85 -7.28 -4.38 -19.13
N GLU A 86 -8.37 -3.63 -18.96
CA GLU A 86 -9.09 -2.95 -20.05
C GLU A 86 -8.25 -1.84 -20.70
N SER A 87 -7.47 -1.10 -19.91
CA SER A 87 -6.60 -0.04 -20.43
C SER A 87 -5.39 -0.55 -21.23
N GLY A 88 -5.00 -1.82 -21.05
CA GLY A 88 -3.78 -2.40 -21.60
C GLY A 88 -2.49 -1.90 -20.94
N ALA A 89 -2.57 -1.13 -19.85
CA ALA A 89 -1.42 -0.71 -19.06
C ALA A 89 -0.90 -1.85 -18.18
N ARG A 90 0.37 -1.77 -17.75
CA ARG A 90 0.92 -2.67 -16.74
C ARG A 90 1.00 -1.97 -15.39
N ILE A 91 0.48 -2.58 -14.34
CA ILE A 91 0.71 -2.10 -12.96
C ILE A 91 1.91 -2.82 -12.33
N ILE A 92 2.77 -2.06 -11.67
CA ILE A 92 3.97 -2.57 -11.01
C ILE A 92 3.97 -2.06 -9.57
N VAL A 93 3.95 -3.00 -8.61
CA VAL A 93 4.04 -2.69 -7.19
C VAL A 93 5.23 -3.44 -6.60
N HIS A 94 6.22 -2.70 -6.12
CA HIS A 94 7.38 -3.30 -5.47
C HIS A 94 7.54 -2.76 -4.03
N PRO A 95 7.05 -3.50 -3.03
CA PRO A 95 7.19 -3.12 -1.63
C PRO A 95 8.65 -3.18 -1.16
N THR A 96 9.40 -2.08 -1.35
CA THR A 96 10.78 -2.01 -0.89
C THR A 96 10.83 -2.13 0.63
N ALA A 97 11.60 -3.11 1.14
CA ALA A 97 11.58 -3.54 2.53
C ALA A 97 10.21 -4.06 3.01
N GLY A 98 9.43 -4.67 2.11
CA GLY A 98 8.17 -5.35 2.41
C GLY A 98 8.32 -6.36 3.55
N GLY A 99 7.37 -6.37 4.46
CA GLY A 99 7.38 -7.21 5.66
C GLY A 99 8.40 -6.81 6.72
N ARG A 100 9.07 -5.65 6.58
CA ARG A 100 9.93 -5.09 7.62
C ARG A 100 9.21 -3.95 8.36
N PRO A 101 9.53 -3.69 9.65
CA PRO A 101 8.88 -2.62 10.43
C PRO A 101 8.96 -1.22 9.81
N ARG A 102 9.95 -0.97 8.95
CA ARG A 102 10.19 0.32 8.27
C ARG A 102 9.72 0.35 6.81
N GLY A 103 9.15 -0.74 6.29
CA GLY A 103 8.52 -0.81 4.97
C GLY A 103 7.05 -1.22 5.09
N ALA A 104 6.37 -1.44 3.97
CA ALA A 104 4.98 -1.92 3.99
C ALA A 104 4.87 -3.27 4.72
N HIS A 105 3.99 -3.39 5.71
CA HIS A 105 3.89 -4.62 6.52
C HIS A 105 2.52 -4.77 7.20
N ASN A 106 2.14 -6.02 7.49
CA ASN A 106 0.98 -6.36 8.31
C ASN A 106 1.43 -6.73 9.74
N CYS A 107 0.94 -7.82 10.31
CA CYS A 107 1.28 -8.27 11.67
C CYS A 107 2.63 -9.00 11.76
N GLY A 108 3.29 -9.30 10.63
CA GLY A 108 4.57 -10.01 10.60
C GLY A 108 4.47 -11.50 10.30
N SER A 109 3.37 -12.19 10.62
CA SER A 109 3.22 -13.63 10.35
C SER A 109 2.84 -13.91 8.89
N CYS A 110 1.98 -13.09 8.29
CA CYS A 110 1.56 -13.24 6.88
C CYS A 110 2.39 -12.42 5.89
N ASP A 111 3.32 -11.58 6.37
CA ASP A 111 3.97 -10.57 5.54
C ASP A 111 4.75 -11.17 4.37
N ALA A 112 5.46 -12.27 4.58
CA ALA A 112 6.26 -12.91 3.55
C ALA A 112 5.39 -13.40 2.37
N ASP A 113 4.28 -14.08 2.70
CA ASP A 113 3.36 -14.63 1.70
C ASP A 113 2.66 -13.52 0.91
N VAL A 114 2.22 -12.46 1.62
CA VAL A 114 1.54 -11.32 0.98
C VAL A 114 2.49 -10.52 0.10
N VAL A 115 3.74 -10.26 0.53
CA VAL A 115 4.75 -9.59 -0.31
C VAL A 115 5.02 -10.42 -1.56
N ALA A 116 5.24 -11.73 -1.41
CA ALA A 116 5.51 -12.61 -2.54
C ALA A 116 4.33 -12.65 -3.54
N ALA A 117 3.08 -12.62 -3.06
CA ALA A 117 1.91 -12.55 -3.92
C ALA A 117 1.84 -11.22 -4.70
N ILE A 118 2.11 -10.08 -4.06
CA ILE A 118 2.15 -8.77 -4.74
C ILE A 118 3.23 -8.74 -5.85
N GLU A 119 4.40 -9.31 -5.57
CA GLU A 119 5.49 -9.41 -6.55
C GLU A 119 5.12 -10.32 -7.73
N ARG A 120 4.51 -11.49 -7.46
CA ARG A 120 4.03 -12.39 -8.52
C ARG A 120 2.92 -11.75 -9.35
N TYR A 121 2.00 -11.03 -8.72
CA TYR A 121 0.95 -10.28 -9.43
C TYR A 121 1.55 -9.21 -10.36
N SER A 122 2.57 -8.47 -9.90
CA SER A 122 3.22 -7.43 -10.73
C SER A 122 3.89 -7.97 -12.01
N VAL A 123 4.14 -9.28 -12.08
CA VAL A 123 4.70 -9.96 -13.25
C VAL A 123 3.62 -10.68 -14.06
N SER A 124 2.72 -11.40 -13.39
CA SER A 124 1.71 -12.25 -14.02
C SER A 124 0.44 -11.52 -14.45
N ALA A 125 0.12 -10.40 -13.78
CA ALA A 125 -1.18 -9.74 -13.83
C ALA A 125 -2.36 -10.70 -13.54
N ASP A 126 -2.16 -11.72 -12.70
CA ASP A 126 -3.19 -12.71 -12.36
C ASP A 126 -3.74 -12.49 -10.95
N ILE A 127 -5.01 -12.05 -10.85
CA ILE A 127 -5.67 -11.77 -9.57
C ILE A 127 -5.76 -13.00 -8.65
N ARG A 128 -5.65 -14.22 -9.20
CA ARG A 128 -5.68 -15.48 -8.43
C ARG A 128 -4.49 -15.62 -7.49
N GLU A 129 -3.42 -14.84 -7.69
CA GLU A 129 -2.28 -14.77 -6.77
C GLU A 129 -2.68 -14.38 -5.34
N PHE A 130 -3.82 -13.71 -5.16
CA PHE A 130 -4.33 -13.28 -3.86
C PHE A 130 -5.37 -14.24 -3.23
N ALA A 131 -5.87 -15.23 -3.97
CA ALA A 131 -7.04 -16.02 -3.59
C ALA A 131 -6.87 -16.81 -2.27
N ASN A 132 -5.65 -17.21 -1.93
CA ASN A 132 -5.35 -18.03 -0.75
C ASN A 132 -4.73 -17.23 0.41
N LEU A 133 -4.71 -15.90 0.33
CA LEU A 133 -4.16 -15.06 1.39
C LEU A 133 -5.18 -14.83 2.50
N ASP A 134 -4.88 -15.32 3.69
CA ASP A 134 -5.69 -15.07 4.88
C ASP A 134 -4.83 -14.86 6.14
N CYS A 135 -5.31 -13.98 7.02
CA CYS A 135 -4.73 -13.75 8.33
C CYS A 135 -5.73 -12.99 9.20
N GLN A 136 -5.75 -13.29 10.50
CA GLN A 136 -6.58 -12.57 11.48
C GLN A 136 -6.35 -11.04 11.46
N CYS A 137 -5.13 -10.58 11.14
CA CYS A 137 -4.83 -9.15 11.07
C CYS A 137 -5.55 -8.42 9.91
N ARG A 138 -6.10 -9.14 8.92
CA ARG A 138 -6.93 -8.54 7.86
C ARG A 138 -8.20 -7.92 8.46
N GLY A 139 -8.75 -8.50 9.52
CA GLY A 139 -9.89 -7.90 10.26
C GLY A 139 -9.54 -6.57 10.93
N VAL A 140 -8.35 -6.49 11.55
CA VAL A 140 -7.85 -5.25 12.16
C VAL A 140 -7.62 -4.17 11.11
N TRP A 141 -6.99 -4.53 9.99
CA TRP A 141 -6.80 -3.64 8.86
C TRP A 141 -8.14 -3.09 8.32
N ARG A 142 -9.15 -3.94 8.11
CA ARG A 142 -10.48 -3.50 7.64
C ARG A 142 -11.12 -2.50 8.60
N ALA A 143 -11.03 -2.75 9.91
CA ALA A 143 -11.56 -1.83 10.92
C ALA A 143 -10.82 -0.49 10.94
N GLU A 144 -9.49 -0.51 10.76
CA GLU A 144 -8.65 0.70 10.65
C GLU A 144 -9.04 1.53 9.42
N VAL A 145 -9.06 0.92 8.23
CA VAL A 145 -9.48 1.59 6.98
C VAL A 145 -10.89 2.15 7.08
N HIS A 146 -11.84 1.37 7.63
CA HIS A 146 -13.19 1.85 7.85
C HIS A 146 -13.20 3.07 8.79
N SER A 147 -12.50 3.01 9.92
CA SER A 147 -12.44 4.14 10.86
C SER A 147 -11.85 5.40 10.23
N ASP A 148 -10.78 5.26 9.44
CA ASP A 148 -10.11 6.35 8.74
C ASP A 148 -11.05 7.10 7.79
N LEU A 149 -11.96 6.40 7.11
CA LEU A 149 -12.87 6.99 6.12
C LEU A 149 -14.09 7.70 6.74
N TYR A 150 -14.49 7.34 7.95
CA TYR A 150 -15.71 7.87 8.59
C TYR A 150 -15.43 8.80 9.77
N LEU A 151 -14.23 8.79 10.32
CA LEU A 151 -13.81 9.69 11.39
C LEU A 151 -12.84 10.73 10.82
N PRO A 152 -12.83 11.97 11.33
CA PRO A 152 -11.75 12.92 11.06
C PRO A 152 -10.49 12.47 11.81
N ALA A 153 -9.90 11.34 11.38
CA ALA A 153 -8.68 10.79 11.95
C ALA A 153 -7.49 11.64 11.47
N GLN A 154 -6.65 12.07 12.40
CA GLN A 154 -5.45 12.82 12.05
C GLN A 154 -4.40 11.88 11.40
N MET A 155 -4.10 12.16 10.12
CA MET A 155 -2.81 11.97 9.46
C MET A 155 -2.09 10.63 9.75
N GLY A 156 -2.60 9.50 9.25
CA GLY A 156 -1.82 8.25 9.10
C GLY A 156 -1.27 7.63 10.40
N THR A 157 -1.75 8.10 11.55
CA THR A 157 -1.38 7.58 12.87
C THR A 157 -2.15 6.28 13.16
N GLY A 158 -1.59 5.42 14.01
CA GLY A 158 -2.34 4.29 14.55
C GLY A 158 -1.48 3.36 15.38
N ARG A 159 -2.10 2.35 15.98
CA ARG A 159 -1.42 1.46 16.92
C ARG A 159 -0.39 0.58 16.23
N ASP A 160 0.65 0.19 16.97
CA ASP A 160 1.62 -0.79 16.50
C ASP A 160 0.91 -2.10 16.14
N ARG A 161 1.23 -2.61 14.95
CA ARG A 161 0.61 -3.82 14.36
C ARG A 161 1.27 -5.11 14.84
N ARG A 162 2.41 -4.98 15.51
CA ARG A 162 3.27 -6.06 15.96
C ARG A 162 3.51 -5.97 17.45
N GLY A 163 3.62 -7.13 18.09
CA GLY A 163 3.76 -7.24 19.52
C GLY A 163 2.42 -7.37 20.25
N SER A 164 2.48 -7.74 21.51
CA SER A 164 1.30 -7.86 22.37
C SER A 164 0.72 -6.47 22.65
N ALA A 165 -0.59 -6.31 22.44
CA ALA A 165 -1.30 -5.09 22.82
C ALA A 165 -1.11 -4.75 24.31
N VAL A 166 -1.02 -5.78 25.16
CA VAL A 166 -0.79 -5.62 26.61
C VAL A 166 0.60 -5.05 26.89
N ASP A 167 1.62 -5.54 26.17
CA ASP A 167 3.00 -5.08 26.37
C ASP A 167 3.19 -3.67 25.82
N LEU A 168 2.54 -3.34 24.71
CA LEU A 168 2.54 -1.99 24.13
C LEU A 168 1.84 -0.97 25.03
N CYS A 169 0.74 -1.35 25.70
CA CYS A 169 0.05 -0.49 26.66
C CYS A 169 0.82 -0.33 27.99
N ARG A 170 1.75 -1.25 28.30
CA ARG A 170 2.59 -1.23 29.51
C ARG A 170 3.97 -0.60 29.27
N ALA A 171 4.32 -0.33 28.01
CA ALA A 171 5.56 0.35 27.67
C ALA A 171 5.49 1.80 28.22
N PRO A 172 6.51 2.25 28.98
CA PRO A 172 6.52 3.56 29.63
C PRO A 172 6.55 4.73 28.64
#